data_AF-A0A7Y3HW70-F1
#
_entry.id   AF-A0A7Y3HW70-F1
#
_cell.length_a   1.000
_cell.length_b   1.000
_cell.length_c   1.000
_cell.angle_alpha   90.00
_cell.angle_beta   90.00
_cell.angle_gamma   90.00
#
_symmetry.space_group_name_H-M   'P 1'
#
loop_
_entity.id
_entity.type
_entity.pdbx_description
1 polymer ?
#
loop_
_entity_poly.entity_id
_entity_poly.type
_entity_poly.pdbx_seq_one_letter_code
_entity_poly.pdbx_strand_id
1 'polypeptide(L)'
;KLIEKADKVLIDAPCSGLGVLRRNPDTKWKLQPESLEKIKKTQSELLDSYSRMVKPGGDLLYATCSILPSENKDQITNFLARDAGKDFTLKTEKSILPSKSGFDGFYLALMTKKPG
;
A
#
# COMPACT_ATOMS: atom_id res chain seq x y z
N LYS A 1 11.90 20.25 -0.83
CA LYS A 1 11.40 18.96 -1.37
C LYS A 1 12.26 17.83 -0.79
N LEU A 2 11.67 16.84 -0.11
CA LEU A 2 12.38 15.75 0.61
C LEU A 2 12.87 14.62 -0.31
N ILE A 3 13.26 14.94 -1.55
CA ILE A 3 13.66 13.94 -2.55
C ILE A 3 14.96 13.28 -2.11
N GLU A 4 14.96 11.94 -2.07
CA GLU A 4 16.09 11.11 -1.66
C GLU A 4 16.70 11.51 -0.31
N LYS A 5 15.84 11.80 0.68
CA LYS A 5 16.24 12.20 2.03
C LYS A 5 15.95 11.15 3.11
N ALA A 6 15.13 10.14 2.82
CA ALA A 6 14.73 9.14 3.79
C ALA A 6 15.35 7.76 3.50
N ASP A 7 15.89 7.12 4.53
CA ASP A 7 16.40 5.74 4.46
C ASP A 7 15.25 4.72 4.48
N LYS A 8 14.13 5.08 5.13
CA LYS A 8 12.90 4.31 5.22
C LYS A 8 11.70 5.24 5.05
N VAL A 9 10.71 4.82 4.27
CA VAL A 9 9.41 5.50 4.13
C VAL A 9 8.30 4.50 4.41
N LEU A 10 7.33 4.90 5.22
CA LEU A 10 6.10 4.15 5.47
C LEU A 10 4.93 4.92 4.85
N ILE A 11 4.16 4.23 4.00
CA ILE A 11 2.86 4.68 3.51
C ILE A 11 1.81 3.80 4.18
N ASP A 12 1.18 4.31 5.23
CA ASP A 12 -0.07 3.76 5.76
C ASP A 12 -1.22 4.33 4.93
N ALA A 13 -1.66 3.58 3.93
CA ALA A 13 -2.51 4.09 2.88
C ALA A 13 -4.00 4.07 3.30
N PRO A 14 -4.79 5.09 2.90
CA PRO A 14 -6.24 5.03 3.08
C PRO A 14 -6.78 3.79 2.34
N CYS A 15 -7.63 3.02 3.02
CA CYS A 15 -8.13 1.73 2.55
C CYS A 15 -9.65 1.64 2.72
N SER A 16 -10.30 0.70 2.02
CA SER A 16 -11.73 0.43 2.15
C SER A 16 -12.16 -0.02 3.55
N GLY A 17 -11.22 -0.49 4.36
CA GLY A 17 -11.46 -0.99 5.72
C GLY A 17 -12.09 -2.38 5.76
N LEU A 18 -12.11 -3.13 4.65
CA LEU A 18 -12.72 -4.47 4.63
C LEU A 18 -12.02 -5.48 5.55
N GLY A 19 -10.75 -5.27 5.88
CA GLY A 19 -10.04 -6.08 6.86
C GLY A 19 -10.54 -5.89 8.30
N VAL A 20 -11.16 -4.75 8.62
CA VAL A 20 -11.64 -4.40 9.97
C VAL A 20 -13.15 -4.58 10.14
N LEU A 21 -13.84 -5.27 9.21
CA LEU A 21 -15.31 -5.45 9.20
C LEU A 21 -15.90 -5.92 10.53
N ARG A 22 -15.18 -6.76 11.29
CA ARG A 22 -15.62 -7.24 12.62
C ARG A 22 -15.74 -6.11 13.65
N ARG A 23 -14.92 -5.06 13.55
CA ARG A 23 -14.91 -3.91 14.46
C ARG A 23 -15.81 -2.77 13.98
N ASN A 24 -16.09 -2.70 12.68
CA ASN A 24 -16.87 -1.60 12.10
C ASN A 24 -17.81 -2.10 10.98
N PRO A 25 -18.98 -2.69 11.34
CA PRO A 25 -19.89 -3.35 10.40
C PRO A 25 -20.52 -2.40 9.38
N ASP A 26 -20.59 -1.09 9.67
CA ASP A 26 -21.12 -0.06 8.76
C ASP A 26 -20.28 0.11 7.48
N THR A 27 -19.02 -0.34 7.50
CA THR A 27 -18.10 -0.26 6.36
C THR A 27 -18.63 -1.03 5.15
N LYS A 28 -19.41 -2.10 5.37
CA LYS A 28 -20.03 -2.90 4.30
C LYS A 28 -21.02 -2.10 3.45
N TRP A 29 -21.69 -1.11 4.04
CA TRP A 29 -22.74 -0.32 3.38
C TRP A 29 -22.21 0.96 2.73
N LYS A 30 -20.98 1.38 3.07
CA LYS A 30 -20.31 2.58 2.52
C LYS A 30 -19.48 2.30 1.26
N LEU A 31 -19.31 1.02 0.90
CA LEU A 31 -18.53 0.61 -0.26
C LEU A 31 -19.34 0.74 -1.56
N GLN A 32 -19.42 1.96 -2.05
CA GLN A 32 -19.83 2.21 -3.43
C GLN A 32 -18.63 1.99 -4.37
N PRO A 33 -18.82 1.36 -5.54
CA PRO A 33 -17.74 1.14 -6.51
C PRO A 33 -16.94 2.41 -6.83
N GLU A 34 -17.62 3.55 -6.96
CA GLU A 34 -17.02 4.85 -7.22
C GLU A 34 -16.09 5.32 -6.09
N SER A 35 -16.41 4.97 -4.84
CA SER A 35 -15.58 5.31 -3.68
C SER A 35 -14.33 4.43 -3.64
N LEU A 36 -14.45 3.16 -4.01
CA LEU A 36 -13.30 2.26 -4.13
C LEU A 36 -12.34 2.72 -5.24
N GLU A 37 -12.84 3.17 -6.38
CA GLU A 37 -11.99 3.73 -7.44
C GLU A 37 -11.22 4.98 -6.97
N LYS A 38 -11.88 5.88 -6.24
CA LYS A 38 -11.21 7.06 -5.65
C LYS A 38 -10.12 6.67 -4.66
N ILE A 39 -10.38 5.67 -3.81
CA ILE A 39 -9.38 5.15 -2.86
C ILE A 39 -8.18 4.59 -3.60
N LYS A 40 -8.39 3.70 -4.58
CA LYS A 40 -7.30 3.11 -5.39
C LYS A 40 -6.49 4.18 -6.11
N LYS A 41 -7.15 5.20 -6.66
CA LYS A 41 -6.46 6.32 -7.31
C LYS A 41 -5.58 7.07 -6.32
N THR A 42 -6.11 7.36 -5.13
CA THR A 42 -5.35 8.01 -4.05
C THR A 42 -4.14 7.17 -3.64
N GLN A 43 -4.32 5.86 -3.39
CA GLN A 43 -3.22 4.93 -3.07
C GLN A 43 -2.11 4.97 -4.13
N SER A 44 -2.50 4.95 -5.41
CA SER A 44 -1.60 5.01 -6.55
C SER A 44 -0.81 6.33 -6.62
N GLU A 45 -1.45 7.46 -6.34
CA GLU A 45 -0.83 8.79 -6.30
C GLU A 45 0.13 8.96 -5.12
N LEU A 46 -0.21 8.39 -3.95
CA LEU A 46 0.66 8.37 -2.77
C LEU A 46 1.94 7.58 -3.07
N LEU A 47 1.83 6.40 -3.67
CA LEU A 47 2.99 5.59 -4.07
C LEU A 47 3.93 6.38 -5.00
N ASP A 48 3.41 7.07 -6.02
CA ASP A 48 4.22 7.84 -6.97
C ASP A 48 4.88 9.08 -6.35
N SER A 49 4.23 9.69 -5.36
CA SER A 49 4.68 10.94 -4.75
C SER A 49 5.72 10.68 -3.66
N TYR A 50 5.44 9.72 -2.78
CA TYR A 50 6.27 9.46 -1.59
C TYR A 50 7.45 8.51 -1.88
N SER A 51 7.39 7.67 -2.92
CA SER A 51 8.53 6.84 -3.33
C SER A 51 9.78 7.67 -3.64
N ARG A 52 9.61 8.89 -4.15
CA ARG A 52 10.70 9.81 -4.50
C ARG A 52 11.50 10.28 -3.29
N MET A 53 10.96 10.14 -2.08
CA MET A 53 11.66 10.52 -0.84
C MET A 53 12.70 9.48 -0.43
N VAL A 54 12.58 8.25 -0.94
CA VAL A 54 13.45 7.13 -0.62
C VAL A 54 14.81 7.33 -1.28
N LYS A 55 15.87 7.30 -0.47
CA LYS A 55 17.26 7.28 -0.94
C LYS A 55 17.54 6.02 -1.78
N PRO A 56 18.50 6.05 -2.72
CA PRO A 56 19.02 4.82 -3.30
C PRO A 56 19.46 3.84 -2.20
N GLY A 57 19.09 2.56 -2.32
CA GLY A 57 19.30 1.55 -1.27
C GLY A 57 18.35 1.61 -0.07
N GLY A 58 17.46 2.61 0.01
CA GLY A 58 16.46 2.75 1.05
C GLY A 58 15.22 1.86 0.82
N ASP A 59 14.36 1.76 1.84
CA ASP A 59 13.12 0.97 1.75
C ASP A 59 11.85 1.84 1.77
N LEU A 60 10.83 1.35 1.07
CA LEU A 60 9.45 1.81 1.09
C LEU A 60 8.55 0.69 1.60
N LEU A 61 7.84 0.91 2.70
CA LEU A 61 6.81 0.02 3.21
C LEU A 61 5.44 0.59 2.87
N TYR A 62 4.66 -0.14 2.09
CA TYR A 62 3.25 0.14 1.84
C TYR A 62 2.38 -0.74 2.72
N ALA A 63 1.40 -0.14 3.39
CA ALA A 63 0.52 -0.78 4.35
C ALA A 63 -0.94 -0.44 4.07
N THR A 64 -1.83 -1.43 4.19
CA THR A 64 -3.28 -1.20 4.19
C THR A 64 -3.97 -2.08 5.22
N CYS A 65 -5.14 -1.62 5.65
CA CYS A 65 -6.11 -2.35 6.47
C CYS A 65 -7.15 -3.14 5.64
N SER A 66 -6.82 -3.50 4.39
CA SER A 66 -7.74 -4.16 3.45
C SER A 66 -7.28 -5.57 3.10
N ILE A 67 -8.23 -6.41 2.71
CA ILE A 67 -7.99 -7.74 2.14
C ILE A 67 -8.19 -7.76 0.62
N LEU A 68 -8.63 -6.66 0.00
CA LEU A 68 -8.88 -6.61 -1.44
C LEU A 68 -7.56 -6.60 -2.23
N PRO A 69 -7.38 -7.50 -3.21
CA PRO A 69 -6.20 -7.47 -4.09
C PRO A 69 -5.99 -6.13 -4.80
N SER A 70 -7.10 -5.48 -5.17
CA SER A 70 -7.14 -4.21 -5.90
C SER A 70 -6.58 -3.01 -5.12
N GLU A 71 -6.50 -3.13 -3.79
CA GLU A 71 -5.89 -2.15 -2.89
C GLU A 71 -4.49 -2.58 -2.41
N ASN A 72 -4.11 -3.82 -2.69
CA ASN A 72 -2.94 -4.50 -2.13
C ASN A 72 -1.97 -4.86 -3.25
N LYS A 73 -1.92 -6.14 -3.62
CA LYS A 73 -0.98 -6.69 -4.61
C LYS A 73 -1.08 -5.99 -5.97
N ASP A 74 -2.28 -5.61 -6.39
CA ASP A 74 -2.47 -4.95 -7.68
C ASP A 74 -1.88 -3.54 -7.66
N GLN A 75 -1.98 -2.81 -6.55
CA GLN A 75 -1.35 -1.48 -6.39
C GLN A 75 0.17 -1.59 -6.49
N ILE A 76 0.76 -2.58 -5.83
CA ILE A 76 2.21 -2.83 -5.86
C ILE A 76 2.66 -3.21 -7.27
N THR A 77 1.94 -4.13 -7.91
CA THR A 77 2.26 -4.58 -9.27
C THR A 77 2.22 -3.40 -10.26
N ASN A 78 1.17 -2.58 -10.18
CA ASN A 78 1.03 -1.40 -11.02
C ASN A 78 2.07 -0.32 -10.71
N PHE A 79 2.44 -0.13 -9.44
CA PHE A 79 3.51 0.79 -9.05
C PHE A 79 4.85 0.38 -9.64
N LEU A 80 5.25 -0.89 -9.51
CA LEU A 80 6.53 -1.39 -10.03
C LEU A 80 6.63 -1.32 -11.56
N ALA A 81 5.51 -1.34 -12.27
CA ALA A 81 5.45 -1.18 -13.72
C ALA A 81 5.50 0.29 -14.19
N ARG A 82 5.31 1.26 -13.30
CA ARG A 82 5.35 2.70 -13.61
C ARG A 82 6.77 3.27 -13.48
N ASP A 83 6.99 4.44 -14.09
CA ASP A 83 8.26 5.15 -14.01
C ASP A 83 8.71 5.47 -12.58
N ALA A 84 7.77 5.74 -11.67
CA ALA A 84 8.09 6.03 -10.27
C ALA A 84 8.55 4.81 -9.47
N GLY A 85 8.20 3.60 -9.94
CA GLY A 85 8.51 2.32 -9.27
C GLY A 85 9.56 1.47 -9.99
N LYS A 86 10.03 1.84 -11.18
CA LYS A 86 11.00 1.05 -11.97
C LYS A 86 12.33 0.78 -11.27
N ASP A 87 12.70 1.66 -10.33
CA ASP A 87 13.90 1.54 -9.51
C ASP A 87 13.64 0.82 -8.20
N PHE A 88 12.43 0.33 -7.95
CA PHE A 88 12.09 -0.45 -6.79
C PHE A 88 12.01 -1.93 -7.12
N THR A 89 12.33 -2.77 -6.15
CA THR A 89 12.13 -4.21 -6.19
C THR A 89 11.33 -4.65 -4.97
N LEU A 90 10.35 -5.54 -5.17
CA LEU A 90 9.58 -6.11 -4.06
C LEU A 90 10.48 -7.07 -3.28
N LYS A 91 10.70 -6.77 -2.00
CA LYS A 91 11.52 -7.59 -1.09
C LYS A 91 10.69 -8.62 -0.35
N THR A 92 9.55 -8.19 0.19
CA THR A 92 8.60 -9.09 0.86
C THR A 92 7.20 -8.51 0.81
N GLU A 93 6.20 -9.38 0.75
CA GLU A 93 4.81 -9.02 0.98
C GLU A 93 4.18 -9.97 2.01
N LYS A 94 3.26 -9.44 2.81
CA LYS A 94 2.52 -10.22 3.81
C LYS A 94 1.07 -9.78 3.84
N SER A 95 0.19 -10.76 3.66
CA SER A 95 -1.26 -10.60 3.86
C SER A 95 -1.66 -11.30 5.16
N ILE A 96 -2.17 -10.54 6.11
CA ILE A 96 -2.74 -11.03 7.36
C ILE A 96 -4.25 -11.12 7.15
N LEU A 97 -4.79 -12.34 7.21
CA LEU A 97 -6.22 -12.56 7.11
C LEU A 97 -6.85 -12.54 8.51
N PRO A 98 -8.04 -11.93 8.67
CA PRO A 98 -8.74 -11.90 9.96
C PRO A 98 -9.03 -13.30 10.49
N SER A 99 -9.36 -14.23 9.59
CA SER A 99 -9.71 -15.61 9.90
C SER A 99 -8.57 -16.45 10.50
N LYS A 100 -7.30 -16.05 10.31
CA LYS A 100 -6.14 -16.81 10.78
C LYS A 100 -5.47 -16.22 12.01
N SER A 101 -5.67 -14.93 12.30
CA SER A 101 -4.90 -14.23 13.33
C SER A 101 -5.74 -13.76 14.53
N GLY A 102 -7.06 -13.68 14.41
CA GLY A 102 -7.92 -13.07 15.43
C GLY A 102 -7.85 -11.53 15.49
N PHE A 103 -6.96 -10.93 14.69
CA PHE A 103 -6.77 -9.49 14.49
C PHE A 103 -7.37 -9.04 13.15
N ASP A 104 -7.33 -7.74 12.87
CA ASP A 104 -7.88 -7.18 11.63
C ASP A 104 -7.04 -7.61 10.40
N GLY A 105 -7.69 -7.62 9.23
CA GLY A 105 -7.04 -7.91 7.97
C GLY A 105 -6.07 -6.80 7.58
N PHE A 106 -4.84 -7.16 7.23
CA PHE A 106 -3.79 -6.20 6.94
C PHE A 106 -2.91 -6.67 5.78
N TYR A 107 -2.40 -5.74 4.98
CA TYR A 107 -1.44 -5.99 3.92
C TYR A 107 -0.20 -5.14 4.12
N LEU A 108 0.97 -5.73 3.91
CA LEU A 108 2.27 -5.09 3.98
C LEU A 108 3.07 -5.47 2.74
N ALA A 109 3.66 -4.49 2.07
CA ALA A 109 4.62 -4.71 0.99
C ALA A 109 5.86 -3.84 1.20
N LEU A 110 7.00 -4.50 1.42
CA LEU A 110 8.30 -3.86 1.56
C LEU A 110 9.02 -3.90 0.21
N MET A 111 9.36 -2.72 -0.30
CA MET A 111 10.11 -2.54 -1.53
C MET A 111 11.43 -1.84 -1.23
N THR A 112 12.49 -2.22 -1.93
CA THR A 112 13.81 -1.58 -1.80
C THR A 112 14.12 -0.83 -3.08
N LYS A 113 14.55 0.43 -2.96
CA LYS A 113 15.05 1.21 -4.10
C LYS A 113 16.46 0.71 -4.46
N LYS A 114 16.73 0.49 -5.73
CA LYS A 114 18.04 0.07 -6.24
C LYS A 114 19.14 1.00 -5.70
N PRO A 115 20.31 0.47 -5.33
CA PRO A 115 21.47 1.32 -5.08
C PRO A 115 21.85 2.05 -6.36
N GLY A 116 22.25 3.32 -6.22
CA GLY A 116 22.75 4.14 -7.31
C GLY A 116 24.21 3.85 -7.62
#